data_AF-A0A951F8I4-F1
#
_entry.id   AF-A0A951F8I4-F1
#
_cell.length_a   1.000
_cell.length_b   1.000
_cell.length_c   1.000
_cell.angle_alpha   90.00
_cell.angle_beta   90.00
_cell.angle_gamma   90.00
#
_symmetry.space_group_name_H-M   'P 1'
#
loop_
_entity.id
_entity.type
_entity.pdbx_description
1 polymer ?
#
loop_
_entity_poly.entity_id
_entity_poly.type
_entity_poly.pdbx_seq_one_letter_code
_entity_poly.pdbx_strand_id
1 'polypeptide(L)'
;MATGSNQKSLGSIHPRQLLWKLSDSARQFRERRALSPQAALGRRGEDLAHRYLRNSGIMVVARNYRPNEGEAEVDIVARDGDTLVFVEVKTRTSSEFGAPDRAIGTDKQKNIVRAARAYATRAGIPWNQVRFDTISIVLTDPPSLVHQRDAFFHLRAN
;
A
#
# COMPACT_ATOMS: atom_id res chain seq x y z
N MET A 1 21.76 -20.97 36.35
CA MET A 1 22.06 -19.65 35.76
C MET A 1 21.76 -19.74 34.28
N ALA A 2 20.86 -18.89 33.80
CA ALA A 2 20.36 -18.89 32.44
C ALA A 2 21.32 -18.15 31.49
N THR A 3 21.40 -18.59 30.25
CA THR A 3 21.42 -17.66 29.10
C THR A 3 20.97 -18.39 27.84
N GLY A 4 19.77 -18.03 27.40
CA GLY A 4 19.06 -18.66 26.31
C GLY A 4 19.55 -18.25 24.93
N SER A 5 19.39 -19.20 24.02
CA SER A 5 19.34 -19.05 22.58
C SER A 5 18.38 -17.95 22.14
N ASN A 6 18.77 -17.11 21.17
CA ASN A 6 17.80 -16.47 20.30
C ASN A 6 18.36 -16.25 18.89
N GLN A 7 18.26 -17.30 18.06
CA GLN A 7 18.36 -17.17 16.62
C GLN A 7 17.07 -16.53 16.11
N LYS A 8 17.11 -15.26 15.72
CA LYS A 8 16.00 -14.61 15.02
C LYS A 8 15.88 -15.25 13.63
N SER A 9 14.83 -16.03 13.42
CA SER A 9 14.50 -16.56 12.10
C SER A 9 14.05 -15.41 11.19
N LEU A 10 14.78 -15.20 10.09
CA LEU A 10 14.25 -14.43 8.96
C LEU A 10 13.14 -15.28 8.35
N GLY A 11 11.89 -14.81 8.49
CA GLY A 11 10.70 -15.50 8.01
C GLY A 11 10.82 -15.90 6.54
N SER A 12 10.90 -17.20 6.31
CA SER A 12 10.93 -17.83 4.99
C SER A 12 9.70 -17.46 4.16
N ILE A 13 9.94 -16.93 2.95
CA ILE A 13 8.91 -16.59 1.97
C ILE A 13 8.23 -17.90 1.53
N HIS A 14 6.98 -18.11 1.95
CA HIS A 14 6.23 -19.33 1.64
C HIS A 14 6.03 -19.46 0.12
N PRO A 15 6.21 -20.64 -0.52
CA PRO A 15 6.11 -20.82 -1.98
C PRO A 15 4.80 -20.33 -2.64
N ARG A 16 3.69 -20.33 -1.90
CA ARG A 16 2.41 -19.74 -2.34
C ARG A 16 2.46 -18.23 -2.53
N GLN A 17 3.45 -17.55 -1.94
CA GLN A 17 3.71 -16.13 -2.16
C GLN A 17 4.31 -15.83 -3.54
N LEU A 18 4.86 -16.84 -4.24
CA LEU A 18 5.52 -16.66 -5.53
C LEU A 18 4.52 -16.72 -6.69
N LEU A 19 3.52 -17.59 -6.60
CA LEU A 19 2.52 -17.81 -7.65
C LEU A 19 1.63 -16.58 -7.90
N TRP A 20 1.23 -15.86 -6.83
CA TRP A 20 0.43 -14.64 -7.00
C TRP A 20 1.25 -13.48 -7.58
N LYS A 21 2.56 -13.40 -7.29
CA LYS A 21 3.45 -12.38 -7.88
C LYS A 21 3.52 -12.54 -9.39
N LEU A 22 3.47 -13.77 -9.90
CA LEU A 22 3.49 -14.05 -11.33
C LEU A 22 2.16 -13.68 -12.02
N SER A 23 1.01 -14.00 -11.41
CA SER A 23 -0.30 -13.59 -11.94
C SER A 23 -0.49 -12.07 -11.91
N ASP A 24 -0.07 -11.41 -10.83
CA ASP A 24 -0.10 -9.94 -10.72
C ASP A 24 0.85 -9.27 -11.72
N SER A 25 2.04 -9.83 -11.94
CA SER A 25 3.00 -9.32 -12.92
C SER A 25 2.46 -9.43 -14.36
N ALA A 26 1.86 -10.56 -14.72
CA ALA A 26 1.26 -10.77 -16.05
C ALA A 26 0.04 -9.86 -16.30
N ARG A 27 -0.75 -9.55 -15.27
CA ARG A 27 -1.86 -8.58 -15.35
C ARG A 27 -1.35 -7.15 -15.49
N GLN A 28 -0.38 -6.72 -14.66
CA GLN A 28 0.26 -5.41 -14.83
C GLN A 28 0.84 -5.23 -16.23
N PHE A 29 1.40 -6.29 -16.83
CA PHE A 29 1.88 -6.25 -18.21
C PHE A 29 0.77 -6.02 -19.25
N ARG A 30 -0.44 -6.56 -19.02
CA ARG A 30 -1.60 -6.34 -19.91
C ARG A 30 -2.19 -4.94 -19.75
N GLU A 31 -2.35 -4.46 -18.52
CA GLU A 31 -2.82 -3.08 -18.25
C GLU A 31 -1.84 -2.03 -18.83
N ARG A 32 -0.52 -2.29 -18.80
CA ARG A 32 0.53 -1.41 -19.37
C ARG A 32 0.39 -1.10 -20.86
N ARG A 33 -0.24 -1.96 -21.66
CA ARG A 33 -0.28 -1.81 -23.13
C ARG A 33 -1.43 -0.92 -23.64
N ALA A 34 -2.33 -0.47 -22.76
CA ALA A 34 -3.48 0.37 -23.13
C ALA A 34 -3.88 1.38 -22.02
N LEU A 35 -2.90 2.01 -21.36
CA LEU A 35 -3.18 2.95 -20.26
C LEU A 35 -3.75 4.28 -20.77
N SER A 36 -4.87 4.72 -20.20
CA SER A 36 -5.34 6.10 -20.36
C SER A 36 -4.33 7.10 -19.77
N PRO A 37 -4.35 8.37 -20.18
CA PRO A 37 -3.51 9.41 -19.58
C PRO A 37 -3.63 9.49 -18.04
N GLN A 38 -4.84 9.28 -17.50
CA GLN A 38 -5.09 9.25 -16.05
C GLN A 38 -4.43 8.04 -15.38
N ALA A 39 -4.46 6.87 -16.02
CA ALA A 39 -3.81 5.67 -15.48
C ALA A 39 -2.27 5.80 -15.52
N ALA A 40 -1.72 6.41 -16.58
CA ALA A 40 -0.29 6.73 -16.66
C ALA A 40 0.12 7.73 -15.56
N LEU A 41 -0.71 8.74 -15.29
CA LEU A 41 -0.51 9.70 -14.21
C LEU A 41 -0.47 9.00 -12.84
N GLY A 42 -1.50 8.20 -12.53
CA GLY A 42 -1.58 7.45 -11.27
C GLY A 42 -0.36 6.56 -11.06
N ARG A 43 0.09 5.87 -12.12
CA ARG A 43 1.28 5.02 -12.07
C ARG A 43 2.56 5.78 -11.77
N ARG A 44 2.73 6.98 -12.35
CA ARG A 44 3.88 7.84 -12.05
C ARG A 44 3.92 8.25 -10.58
N GLY A 45 2.76 8.55 -9.99
CA GLY A 45 2.66 8.82 -8.56
C GLY A 45 2.93 7.60 -7.69
N GLU A 46 2.41 6.43 -8.05
CA GLU A 46 2.68 5.18 -7.34
C GLU A 46 4.18 4.82 -7.36
N ASP A 47 4.87 5.05 -8.48
CA ASP A 47 6.31 4.88 -8.58
C ASP A 47 7.10 5.85 -7.69
N LEU A 48 6.65 7.11 -7.58
CA LEU A 48 7.23 8.10 -6.67
C LEU A 48 6.99 7.72 -5.20
N ALA A 49 5.77 7.31 -4.85
CA ALA A 49 5.41 6.84 -3.51
C ALA A 49 6.26 5.63 -3.10
N HIS A 50 6.42 4.65 -4.00
CA HIS A 50 7.27 3.48 -3.77
C HIS A 50 8.73 3.87 -3.49
N ARG A 51 9.32 4.79 -4.27
CA ARG A 51 10.68 5.28 -4.03
C ARG A 51 10.78 6.00 -2.68
N TYR A 52 9.82 6.87 -2.37
CA TYR A 52 9.78 7.59 -1.11
C TYR A 52 9.72 6.66 0.11
N LEU A 53 8.83 5.65 0.08
CA LEU A 53 8.69 4.67 1.16
C LEU A 53 10.00 3.90 1.37
N ARG A 54 10.64 3.43 0.29
CA ARG A 54 11.92 2.72 0.37
C ARG A 54 13.03 3.59 0.94
N ASN A 55 13.12 4.84 0.51
CA ASN A 55 14.13 5.78 1.03
C ASN A 55 13.87 6.14 2.50
N SER A 56 12.62 6.05 2.96
CA SER A 56 12.22 6.24 4.36
C SER A 56 12.39 4.98 5.22
N GLY A 57 13.00 3.91 4.70
CA GLY A 57 13.19 2.65 5.43
C GLY A 57 11.95 1.73 5.51
N ILE A 58 10.87 2.07 4.79
CA ILE A 58 9.64 1.28 4.74
C ILE A 58 9.72 0.28 3.58
N MET A 59 9.59 -1.01 3.89
CA MET A 59 9.74 -2.09 2.90
C MET A 59 8.43 -2.35 2.15
N VAL A 60 8.38 -2.02 0.87
CA VAL A 60 7.22 -2.35 0.02
C VAL A 60 7.20 -3.85 -0.29
N VAL A 61 6.08 -4.51 0.03
CA VAL A 61 5.88 -5.97 -0.15
C VAL A 61 4.89 -6.31 -1.26
N ALA A 62 4.00 -5.39 -1.63
CA ALA A 62 3.13 -5.50 -2.79
C ALA A 62 2.74 -4.13 -3.34
N ARG A 63 2.34 -4.10 -4.61
CA ARG A 63 1.83 -2.92 -5.34
C ARG A 63 0.62 -3.33 -6.16
N ASN A 64 -0.40 -2.48 -6.27
CA ASN A 64 -1.67 -2.76 -6.95
C ASN A 64 -2.31 -4.08 -6.49
N TYR A 65 -2.38 -4.28 -5.18
CA TYR A 65 -2.86 -5.53 -4.58
C TYR A 65 -4.38 -5.62 -4.65
N ARG A 66 -4.90 -6.75 -5.15
CA ARG A 66 -6.34 -7.05 -5.21
C ARG A 66 -6.61 -8.47 -4.70
N PRO A 67 -7.43 -8.68 -3.65
CA PRO A 67 -7.85 -10.02 -3.27
C PRO A 67 -8.88 -10.56 -4.29
N ASN A 68 -8.57 -11.70 -4.91
CA ASN A 68 -9.53 -12.52 -5.67
C ASN A 68 -10.27 -11.81 -6.82
N GLU A 69 -9.60 -10.93 -7.58
CA GLU A 69 -10.14 -10.27 -8.80
C GLU A 69 -11.40 -9.39 -8.62
N GLY A 70 -11.84 -9.13 -7.39
CA GLY A 70 -12.96 -8.22 -7.10
C GLY A 70 -12.58 -6.73 -7.06
N GLU A 71 -13.53 -5.88 -6.68
CA GLU A 71 -13.38 -4.41 -6.64
C GLU A 71 -12.48 -3.87 -5.52
N ALA A 72 -12.05 -4.74 -4.60
CA ALA A 72 -11.15 -4.30 -3.53
C ALA A 72 -9.72 -4.20 -4.06
N GLU A 73 -9.08 -3.06 -3.81
CA GLU A 73 -7.70 -2.84 -4.17
C GLU A 73 -6.98 -1.97 -3.14
N VAL A 74 -5.65 -2.12 -3.10
CA VAL A 74 -4.73 -1.23 -2.37
C VAL A 74 -3.53 -0.95 -3.26
N ASP A 75 -3.18 0.31 -3.40
CA ASP A 75 -2.08 0.74 -4.27
C ASP A 75 -0.73 0.20 -3.80
N ILE A 76 -0.44 0.26 -2.50
CA ILE A 76 0.83 -0.25 -1.94
C ILE A 76 0.56 -0.98 -0.62
N VAL A 77 1.18 -2.14 -0.45
CA VAL A 77 1.29 -2.84 0.84
C VAL A 77 2.76 -2.82 1.26
N ALA A 78 3.04 -2.42 2.50
CA ALA A 78 4.40 -2.25 3.01
C ALA A 78 4.58 -2.72 4.46
N ARG A 79 5.82 -2.81 4.91
CA ARG A 79 6.23 -3.11 6.29
C ARG A 79 7.04 -1.95 6.85
N ASP A 80 6.57 -1.41 7.96
CA ASP A 80 7.23 -0.38 8.78
C ASP A 80 7.53 -1.03 10.14
N GLY A 81 8.71 -1.64 10.26
CA GLY A 81 9.02 -2.55 11.37
C GLY A 81 8.03 -3.73 11.45
N ASP A 82 7.35 -3.85 12.60
CA ASP A 82 6.34 -4.89 12.84
C ASP A 82 4.95 -4.51 12.30
N THR A 83 4.76 -3.27 11.84
CA THR A 83 3.48 -2.79 11.32
C THR A 83 3.32 -3.16 9.85
N LEU A 84 2.17 -3.74 9.50
CA LEU A 84 1.72 -3.92 8.11
C LEU A 84 0.94 -2.69 7.68
N VAL A 85 1.44 -1.99 6.66
CA VAL A 85 0.93 -0.70 6.22
C VAL A 85 0.25 -0.85 4.87
N PHE A 86 -0.98 -0.36 4.76
CA PHE A 86 -1.72 -0.25 3.50
C PHE A 86 -1.77 1.22 3.11
N VAL A 87 -1.21 1.55 1.94
CA VAL A 87 -1.06 2.93 1.48
C VAL A 87 -1.90 3.15 0.23
N GLU A 88 -2.73 4.19 0.27
CA GLU A 88 -3.40 4.74 -0.91
C GLU A 88 -2.60 5.93 -1.46
N VAL A 89 -2.43 6.01 -2.78
CA VAL A 89 -1.65 7.04 -3.47
C VAL A 89 -2.58 7.95 -4.27
N LYS A 90 -2.62 9.23 -3.89
CA LYS A 90 -3.36 10.27 -4.61
C LYS A 90 -2.38 11.08 -5.46
N THR A 91 -2.56 11.10 -6.79
CA THR A 91 -1.67 11.82 -7.71
C THR A 91 -2.40 12.97 -8.42
N ARG A 92 -1.79 14.14 -8.49
CA ARG A 92 -2.35 15.36 -9.12
C ARG A 92 -1.29 16.11 -9.92
N THR A 93 -1.70 16.93 -10.88
CA THR A 93 -0.81 17.74 -11.74
C THR A 93 -0.76 19.23 -11.35
N SER A 94 -1.72 19.74 -10.58
CA SER A 94 -1.75 21.13 -10.10
C SER A 94 -2.23 21.21 -8.65
N SER A 95 -1.91 22.33 -7.99
CA SER A 95 -2.32 22.67 -6.62
C SER A 95 -3.58 23.54 -6.55
N GLU A 96 -4.09 24.04 -7.67
CA GLU A 96 -5.21 24.99 -7.71
C GLU A 96 -6.58 24.31 -7.63
N PHE A 97 -7.38 24.76 -6.64
CA PHE A 97 -8.74 24.39 -6.24
C PHE A 97 -9.01 23.03 -5.55
N GLY A 98 -9.55 23.15 -4.32
CA GLY A 98 -10.50 22.21 -3.70
C GLY A 98 -10.01 21.43 -2.47
N ALA A 99 -9.95 22.06 -1.29
CA ALA A 99 -10.20 21.31 -0.05
C ALA A 99 -11.72 21.19 0.11
N PRO A 100 -12.29 19.96 0.00
CA PRO A 100 -12.48 19.12 1.18
C PRO A 100 -12.14 17.61 1.00
N ASP A 101 -11.42 17.20 -0.05
CA ASP A 101 -11.18 15.76 -0.37
C ASP A 101 -9.94 15.13 0.28
N ARG A 102 -9.49 15.63 1.44
CA ARG A 102 -8.37 14.99 2.17
C ARG A 102 -8.72 13.55 2.56
N ALA A 103 -9.96 13.32 2.99
CA ALA A 103 -10.43 12.00 3.37
C ALA A 103 -10.55 11.06 2.16
N ILE A 104 -10.27 9.78 2.37
CA ILE A 104 -10.67 8.73 1.43
C ILE A 104 -12.18 8.53 1.57
N GLY A 105 -12.91 8.48 0.47
CA GLY A 105 -14.35 8.23 0.49
C GLY A 105 -14.69 6.92 1.20
N THR A 106 -15.84 6.86 1.87
CA THR A 106 -16.25 5.73 2.71
C THR A 106 -16.22 4.38 1.97
N ASP A 107 -16.64 4.35 0.71
CA ASP A 107 -16.63 3.11 -0.08
C ASP A 107 -15.22 2.65 -0.45
N LYS A 108 -14.32 3.59 -0.77
CA LYS A 108 -12.90 3.28 -0.98
C LYS A 108 -12.25 2.80 0.33
N GLN A 109 -12.58 3.39 1.48
CA GLN A 109 -12.12 2.88 2.78
C GLN A 109 -12.58 1.43 3.02
N LYS A 110 -13.86 1.11 2.76
CA LYS A 110 -14.38 -0.27 2.89
C LYS A 110 -13.62 -1.24 1.99
N ASN A 111 -13.35 -0.85 0.74
CA ASN A 111 -12.60 -1.66 -0.22
C ASN A 111 -11.16 -1.91 0.23
N ILE A 112 -10.47 -0.86 0.70
CA ILE A 112 -9.11 -0.98 1.25
C ILE A 112 -9.10 -1.85 2.51
N VAL A 113 -10.03 -1.67 3.44
CA VAL A 113 -10.13 -2.51 4.66
C VAL A 113 -10.40 -3.97 4.31
N ARG A 114 -11.25 -4.25 3.32
CA ARG A 114 -11.52 -5.61 2.83
C ARG A 114 -10.25 -6.26 2.27
N ALA A 115 -9.50 -5.54 1.43
CA ALA A 115 -8.21 -6.01 0.93
C ALA A 115 -7.18 -6.21 2.04
N ALA A 116 -7.12 -5.26 2.99
CA ALA A 116 -6.20 -5.33 4.11
C ALA A 116 -6.47 -6.55 5.00
N ARG A 117 -7.73 -6.85 5.32
CA ARG A 117 -8.10 -8.05 6.08
C ARG A 117 -7.66 -9.32 5.37
N ALA A 118 -7.94 -9.44 4.07
CA ALA A 118 -7.54 -10.59 3.29
C ALA A 118 -6.01 -10.79 3.29
N TYR A 119 -5.25 -9.71 3.13
CA TYR A 119 -3.79 -9.78 3.16
C TYR A 119 -3.28 -10.13 4.56
N ALA A 120 -3.75 -9.46 5.62
CA ALA A 120 -3.30 -9.65 6.99
C ALA A 120 -3.54 -11.08 7.47
N THR A 121 -4.74 -11.63 7.24
CA THR A 121 -5.08 -13.04 7.55
C THR A 121 -4.13 -14.00 6.84
N ARG A 122 -3.87 -13.78 5.54
CA ARG A 122 -2.96 -14.64 4.77
C ARG A 122 -1.51 -14.53 5.24
N ALA A 123 -1.10 -13.35 5.71
CA ALA A 123 0.24 -13.08 6.21
C ALA A 123 0.43 -13.48 7.68
N GLY A 124 -0.63 -13.90 8.39
CA GLY A 124 -0.56 -14.20 9.81
C GLY A 124 -0.29 -12.97 10.69
N ILE A 125 -0.60 -11.77 10.20
CA ILE A 125 -0.37 -10.51 10.92
C ILE A 125 -1.64 -10.15 11.71
N PRO A 126 -1.55 -9.91 13.03
CA PRO A 126 -2.70 -9.53 13.83
C PRO A 126 -3.19 -8.13 13.45
N TRP A 127 -4.50 -7.92 13.53
CA TRP A 127 -5.13 -6.69 13.03
C TRP A 127 -4.68 -5.42 13.79
N ASN A 128 -4.24 -5.55 15.03
CA ASN A 128 -3.69 -4.44 15.82
C ASN A 128 -2.29 -3.98 15.35
N GLN A 129 -1.65 -4.71 14.43
CA GLN A 129 -0.41 -4.31 13.77
C GLN A 129 -0.67 -3.75 12.36
N VAL A 130 -1.92 -3.46 12.01
CA VAL A 130 -2.27 -2.88 10.70
C VAL A 130 -2.42 -1.37 10.81
N ARG A 131 -1.84 -0.65 9.85
CA ARG A 131 -1.96 0.80 9.70
C ARG A 131 -2.42 1.16 8.29
N PHE A 132 -3.19 2.23 8.15
CA PHE A 132 -3.59 2.77 6.86
C PHE A 132 -3.01 4.17 6.67
N ASP A 133 -2.26 4.34 5.60
CA ASP A 133 -1.58 5.59 5.27
C ASP A 133 -2.13 6.16 3.96
N THR A 134 -1.92 7.45 3.74
CA THR A 134 -2.05 8.06 2.41
C THR A 134 -0.78 8.75 2.00
N ILE A 135 -0.49 8.69 0.71
CA ILE A 135 0.56 9.50 0.09
C ILE A 135 -0.09 10.36 -0.97
N SER A 136 -0.01 11.67 -0.80
CA SER A 136 -0.48 12.64 -1.79
C SER A 136 0.71 13.22 -2.53
N ILE A 137 0.67 13.17 -3.87
CA ILE A 137 1.73 13.62 -4.75
C ILE A 137 1.19 14.66 -5.71
N VAL A 138 1.85 15.81 -5.76
CA VAL A 138 1.64 16.83 -6.79
C VAL A 138 2.85 16.80 -7.71
N LEU A 139 2.61 16.54 -9.00
CA LEU A 139 3.66 16.44 -10.03
C LEU A 139 4.11 17.83 -10.53
N THR A 140 4.53 18.67 -9.59
CA THR A 140 5.32 19.88 -9.84
C THR A 140 6.77 19.51 -10.18
N ASP A 141 7.59 20.50 -10.48
CA ASP A 141 9.04 20.35 -10.62
C ASP A 141 9.78 21.23 -9.59
N PRO A 142 10.38 20.65 -8.53
CA PRO A 142 10.36 19.22 -8.18
C PRO A 142 8.97 18.75 -7.68
N PRO A 143 8.68 17.44 -7.72
CA PRO A 143 7.42 16.91 -7.20
C PRO A 143 7.29 17.14 -5.69
N SER A 144 6.09 17.52 -5.24
CA SER A 144 5.77 17.63 -3.82
C SER A 144 5.05 16.37 -3.33
N LEU A 145 5.44 15.86 -2.17
CA LEU A 145 4.89 14.65 -1.57
C LEU A 145 4.56 14.88 -0.10
N VAL A 146 3.36 14.47 0.31
CA VAL A 146 2.93 14.43 1.71
C VAL A 146 2.53 12.99 2.07
N HIS A 147 3.20 12.42 3.06
CA HIS A 147 2.86 11.12 3.65
C HIS A 147 2.11 11.34 4.96
N GLN A 148 0.83 10.99 4.98
CA GLN A 148 0.03 10.99 6.18
C GLN A 148 -0.07 9.55 6.71
N ARG A 149 0.51 9.32 7.89
CA ARG A 149 0.34 8.08 8.64
C ARG A 149 -1.00 8.09 9.38
N ASP A 150 -1.56 6.92 9.63
CA ASP A 150 -2.84 6.77 10.34
C ASP A 150 -3.95 7.61 9.68
N ALA A 151 -3.93 7.67 8.35
CA ALA A 151 -4.77 8.57 7.57
C ALA A 151 -6.26 8.24 7.70
N PHE A 152 -6.58 6.96 7.92
CA PHE A 152 -7.94 6.53 8.24
C PHE A 152 -7.93 5.21 9.01
N PHE A 153 -9.11 4.88 9.54
CA PHE A 153 -9.38 3.70 10.35
C PHE A 153 -8.70 3.71 11.73
N HIS A 154 -9.41 4.31 12.70
CA HIS A 154 -9.08 4.25 14.11
C HIS A 154 -9.94 3.17 14.78
N LEU A 155 -9.44 1.94 14.91
CA LEU A 155 -9.92 1.07 15.99
C LEU A 155 -9.10 1.43 17.23
N ARG A 156 -9.56 2.44 17.98
CA ARG A 156 -9.27 2.45 19.41
C ARG A 156 -10.15 1.37 20.02
N ALA A 157 -9.58 0.21 20.28
CA ALA A 157 -10.20 -0.79 21.12
C ALA A 157 -10.48 -0.15 22.49
N ASN A 158 -11.74 -0.13 22.89
CA ASN A 158 -12.12 -0.45 24.26
C ASN A 158 -12.70 -1.87 24.22
#